data_AF-A0A968QVE7-F1
#
_entry.id   AF-A0A968QVE7-F1
#
_cell.length_a   1.000
_cell.length_b   1.000
_cell.length_c   1.000
_cell.angle_alpha   90.00
_cell.angle_beta   90.00
_cell.angle_gamma   90.00
#
_symmetry.space_group_name_H-M   'P 1'
#
loop_
_entity.id
_entity.type
_entity.pdbx_description
1 polymer ?
#
loop_
_entity_poly.entity_id
_entity_poly.type
_entity_poly.pdbx_seq_one_letter_code
_entity_poly.pdbx_strand_id
1 'polypeptide(L)'
;MLSEYFLSRYSAESGMDNPGMTKEAKSLLDSYSWHGNVRELANVIRKTLIFNRGAPLCNDDILHAISEKNHLDSENDKDDDTALRQMIRRSLSLYPHENKFDACMDRFAEILISEALSMTGGNRSKASKLLGLSRPTLHSKIEKYRLKTEISVKR
;
A
#
# COMPACT_ATOMS: atom_id res chain seq x y z
N MET A 1 -28.21 13.48 -10.20
CA MET A 1 -27.00 12.63 -10.33
C MET A 1 -26.52 12.18 -8.96
N LEU A 2 -25.82 11.05 -8.82
CA LEU A 2 -25.37 10.57 -7.50
C LEU A 2 -24.37 11.53 -6.83
N SER A 3 -23.60 12.27 -7.64
CA SER A 3 -22.71 13.34 -7.19
C SER A 3 -23.45 14.51 -6.54
N GLU A 4 -24.61 14.89 -7.05
CA GLU A 4 -25.43 15.97 -6.49
C GLU A 4 -26.02 15.57 -5.12
N TYR A 5 -26.39 14.29 -4.97
CA TYR A 5 -26.85 13.75 -3.69
C TYR A 5 -25.76 13.84 -2.62
N PHE A 6 -24.53 13.42 -2.93
CA PHE A 6 -23.42 13.52 -1.98
C PHE A 6 -23.03 14.96 -1.67
N LEU A 7 -23.07 15.85 -2.66
CA LEU A 7 -22.75 17.25 -2.43
C LEU A 7 -23.73 17.89 -1.46
N SER A 8 -25.04 17.71 -1.69
CA SER A 8 -26.07 18.24 -0.80
C SER A 8 -26.00 17.65 0.60
N ARG A 9 -25.64 16.37 0.72
CA ARG A 9 -25.49 15.70 2.02
C ARG A 9 -24.28 16.23 2.78
N TYR A 10 -23.11 16.29 2.14
CA TYR A 10 -21.87 16.69 2.80
C TYR A 10 -21.80 18.19 3.07
N SER A 11 -22.44 19.03 2.25
CA SER A 11 -22.60 20.45 2.56
C SER A 11 -23.40 20.65 3.86
N ALA A 12 -24.51 19.92 4.00
CA ALA A 12 -25.34 19.96 5.20
C ALA A 12 -24.60 19.42 6.45
N GLU A 13 -23.88 18.31 6.32
CA GLU A 13 -23.04 17.76 7.40
C GLU A 13 -21.91 18.73 7.83
N SER A 14 -21.43 19.57 6.90
CA SER A 14 -20.37 20.56 7.15
C SER A 14 -20.91 21.94 7.58
N GLY A 15 -22.23 22.10 7.71
CA GLY A 15 -22.87 23.36 8.08
C GLY A 15 -22.77 24.46 7.01
N MET A 16 -22.67 24.08 5.73
CA MET A 16 -22.56 25.01 4.59
C MET A 16 -23.76 24.90 3.65
N ASP A 17 -24.13 26.01 3.03
CA ASP A 17 -25.07 26.01 1.91
C ASP A 17 -24.47 25.24 0.73
N ASN A 18 -25.32 24.56 -0.04
CA ASN A 18 -24.87 23.74 -1.16
C ASN A 18 -24.20 24.63 -2.23
N PRO A 19 -22.86 24.52 -2.43
CA PRO A 19 -22.13 25.40 -3.34
C PRO A 19 -22.44 25.13 -4.82
N GLY A 20 -23.04 23.97 -5.13
CA GLY A 20 -23.20 23.51 -6.50
C GLY A 20 -21.88 23.09 -7.17
N MET A 21 -21.97 22.71 -8.44
CA MET A 21 -20.82 22.34 -9.28
C MET A 21 -20.96 23.02 -10.64
N THR A 22 -19.84 23.38 -11.26
CA THR A 22 -19.86 23.86 -12.65
C THR A 22 -20.24 22.75 -13.62
N LYS A 23 -20.64 23.09 -14.85
CA LYS A 23 -21.04 22.08 -15.85
C LYS A 23 -19.85 21.19 -16.24
N GLU A 24 -18.67 21.79 -16.33
CA GLU A 24 -17.41 21.14 -16.66
C GLU A 24 -17.01 20.15 -15.57
N ALA A 25 -17.19 20.52 -14.30
CA ALA A 25 -16.99 19.66 -13.15
C ALA A 25 -17.90 18.42 -13.19
N LYS A 26 -19.18 18.59 -13.56
CA LYS A 26 -20.11 17.45 -13.72
C LYS A 26 -19.66 16.51 -14.84
N SER A 27 -19.32 17.06 -16.01
CA SER A 27 -18.84 16.26 -17.15
C SER A 27 -17.56 15.49 -16.81
N LEU A 28 -16.65 16.08 -16.03
CA LEU A 28 -15.45 15.38 -15.57
C LEU A 28 -15.81 14.16 -14.71
N LEU A 29 -16.69 14.34 -13.71
CA LEU A 29 -17.10 13.26 -12.81
C LEU A 29 -17.80 12.11 -13.57
N ASP A 30 -18.56 12.42 -14.62
CA ASP A 30 -19.23 11.43 -15.47
C ASP A 30 -18.26 10.69 -16.39
N SER A 31 -17.22 11.37 -16.88
CA SER A 31 -16.22 10.79 -17.79
C SER A 31 -15.14 9.97 -17.09
N TYR A 32 -15.00 10.10 -15.76
CA TYR A 32 -13.94 9.46 -15.00
C TYR A 32 -14.30 8.01 -14.63
N SER A 33 -13.36 7.08 -14.86
CA SER A 33 -13.53 5.67 -14.49
C SER A 33 -13.30 5.47 -12.99
N TRP A 34 -14.38 5.44 -12.22
CA TRP A 34 -14.37 5.13 -10.78
C TRP A 34 -14.16 3.63 -10.53
N HIS A 35 -12.90 3.19 -10.57
CA HIS A 35 -12.52 1.78 -10.43
C HIS A 35 -12.92 1.15 -9.07
N GLY A 36 -13.33 1.94 -8.08
CA GLY A 36 -13.71 1.52 -6.72
C GLY A 36 -15.15 1.82 -6.27
N ASN A 37 -16.11 2.04 -7.19
CA ASN A 37 -17.53 2.35 -6.91
C ASN A 37 -17.81 3.72 -6.23
N VAL A 38 -19.11 4.00 -6.04
CA VAL A 38 -19.77 5.14 -5.36
C VAL A 38 -19.03 5.76 -4.16
N ARG A 39 -18.26 4.96 -3.40
CA ARG A 39 -17.48 5.45 -2.25
C ARG A 39 -16.35 6.38 -2.69
N GLU A 40 -15.75 6.16 -3.86
CA GLU A 40 -14.72 7.05 -4.41
C GLU A 40 -15.30 8.41 -4.77
N LEU A 41 -16.43 8.42 -5.48
CA LEU A 41 -17.16 9.64 -5.80
C LEU A 41 -17.53 10.43 -4.53
N ALA A 42 -18.03 9.74 -3.51
CA ALA A 42 -18.38 10.35 -2.23
C ALA A 42 -17.16 10.96 -1.52
N ASN A 43 -16.01 10.29 -1.53
CA ASN A 43 -14.79 10.80 -0.91
C ASN A 43 -14.22 12.01 -1.65
N VAL A 44 -14.21 11.99 -2.99
CA VAL A 44 -13.77 13.13 -3.80
C VAL A 44 -14.64 14.34 -3.49
N ILE A 45 -15.97 14.20 -3.51
CA ILE A 45 -16.90 15.30 -3.22
C ILE A 45 -16.72 15.84 -1.79
N ARG A 46 -16.50 14.96 -0.81
CA ARG A 46 -16.25 15.39 0.58
C ARG A 46 -14.96 16.20 0.68
N LYS A 47 -13.88 15.75 0.04
CA LYS A 47 -12.59 16.44 0.04
C LYS A 47 -12.67 17.79 -0.67
N THR A 48 -13.26 17.83 -1.87
CA THR A 48 -13.40 19.09 -2.61
C THR A 48 -14.20 20.12 -1.81
N LEU A 49 -15.21 19.69 -1.05
CA LEU A 49 -16.00 20.56 -0.18
C LEU A 49 -15.19 21.14 1.00
N ILE A 50 -14.19 20.43 1.54
CA ILE A 50 -13.33 20.93 2.62
C ILE A 50 -12.49 22.12 2.14
N PHE A 51 -11.98 22.06 0.92
CA PHE A 51 -11.17 23.13 0.34
C PHE A 51 -12.01 24.26 -0.22
N ASN A 52 -13.28 23.99 -0.52
CA ASN A 52 -14.15 24.97 -1.11
C ASN A 52 -14.90 25.78 -0.02
N ARG A 53 -14.55 27.07 0.09
CA ARG A 53 -15.15 28.04 1.03
C ARG A 53 -16.53 28.54 0.56
N GLY A 54 -17.40 27.65 0.10
CA GLY A 54 -18.76 27.98 -0.35
C GLY A 54 -18.89 28.50 -1.79
N ALA A 55 -17.82 28.42 -2.59
CA ALA A 55 -17.86 28.67 -4.03
C ALA A 55 -18.27 27.40 -4.81
N PRO A 56 -18.80 27.50 -6.05
CA PRO A 56 -19.09 26.32 -6.85
C PRO A 56 -17.86 25.46 -7.10
N LEU A 57 -18.00 24.13 -6.98
CA LEU A 57 -16.91 23.19 -7.26
C LEU A 57 -16.53 23.25 -8.75
N CYS A 58 -15.27 23.53 -9.04
CA CYS A 58 -14.74 23.60 -10.40
C CYS A 58 -13.91 22.35 -10.77
N ASN A 59 -13.50 22.27 -12.04
CA ASN A 59 -12.70 21.16 -12.55
C ASN A 59 -11.36 21.02 -11.81
N ASP A 60 -10.70 22.14 -11.54
CA ASP A 60 -9.40 22.15 -10.84
C ASP A 60 -9.52 21.64 -9.41
N ASP A 61 -10.62 21.97 -8.69
CA ASP A 61 -10.87 21.44 -7.34
C ASP A 61 -10.99 19.91 -7.36
N ILE A 62 -11.74 19.39 -8.33
CA ILE A 62 -11.96 17.95 -8.49
C ILE A 62 -10.68 17.25 -8.90
N LEU A 63 -9.95 17.80 -9.87
CA LEU A 63 -8.64 17.27 -10.28
C LEU A 63 -7.63 17.32 -9.14
N HIS A 64 -7.64 18.37 -8.32
CA HIS A 64 -6.81 18.46 -7.14
C HIS A 64 -7.18 17.36 -6.12
N ALA A 65 -8.46 17.14 -5.85
CA ALA A 65 -8.89 16.07 -4.93
C ALA A 65 -8.61 14.65 -5.47
N ILE A 66 -8.62 14.47 -6.80
CA ILE A 66 -8.22 13.22 -7.47
C ILE A 66 -6.69 13.09 -7.54
N SER A 67 -5.93 14.18 -7.68
CA SER A 67 -4.47 14.16 -7.73
C SER A 67 -3.84 14.04 -6.34
N GLU A 68 -4.46 14.65 -5.33
CA GLU A 68 -4.20 14.35 -3.92
C GLU A 68 -4.49 12.88 -3.60
N LYS A 69 -5.42 12.23 -4.32
CA LYS A 69 -5.55 10.77 -4.28
C LYS A 69 -4.30 10.08 -4.84
N ASN A 70 -3.67 10.57 -5.91
CA ASN A 70 -2.40 10.00 -6.38
C ASN A 70 -1.23 10.20 -5.39
N HIS A 71 -1.22 11.29 -4.62
CA HIS A 71 -0.18 11.57 -3.63
C HIS A 71 -0.44 11.03 -2.22
N LEU A 72 -1.71 10.88 -1.80
CA LEU A 72 -2.11 10.36 -0.48
C LEU A 72 -2.66 8.91 -0.53
N ASP A 73 -3.07 8.39 -1.70
CA ASP A 73 -3.26 6.95 -1.93
C ASP A 73 -1.99 6.27 -2.45
N SER A 74 -0.87 7.01 -2.61
CA SER A 74 0.48 6.40 -2.69
C SER A 74 0.94 5.81 -1.35
N GLU A 75 0.19 6.01 -0.26
CA GLU A 75 0.50 5.43 1.05
C GLU A 75 -0.40 4.25 1.47
N ASN A 76 -1.26 3.68 0.60
CA ASN A 76 -1.77 2.32 0.87
C ASN A 76 -2.36 1.57 -0.36
N ASP A 77 -1.60 0.53 -0.78
CA ASP A 77 -2.08 -0.86 -0.90
C ASP A 77 -2.18 -1.53 -2.29
N LYS A 78 -1.67 -0.94 -3.38
CA LYS A 78 -1.55 -1.69 -4.66
C LYS A 78 -0.26 -1.55 -5.45
N ASP A 79 0.54 -0.50 -5.25
CA ASP A 79 1.77 -0.29 -6.03
C ASP A 79 3.07 -0.59 -5.29
N ASP A 80 3.07 -0.63 -3.94
CA ASP A 80 4.26 -1.01 -3.16
C ASP A 80 4.58 -2.51 -3.30
N ASP A 81 3.52 -3.30 -3.49
CA ASP A 81 3.62 -4.70 -3.84
C ASP A 81 4.11 -4.93 -5.27
N THR A 82 4.19 -3.92 -6.15
CA THR A 82 4.56 -4.15 -7.56
C THR A 82 5.96 -4.74 -7.65
N ALA A 83 6.90 -4.23 -6.84
CA ALA A 83 8.25 -4.77 -6.74
C ALA A 83 8.26 -6.19 -6.14
N LEU A 84 7.48 -6.42 -5.07
CA LEU A 84 7.38 -7.71 -4.41
C LEU A 84 6.74 -8.78 -5.32
N ARG A 85 5.66 -8.43 -6.03
CA ARG A 85 4.97 -9.26 -7.03
C ARG A 85 5.89 -9.58 -8.19
N GLN A 86 6.69 -8.62 -8.66
CA GLN A 86 7.67 -8.85 -9.72
C GLN A 86 8.78 -9.81 -9.25
N MET A 87 9.26 -9.66 -8.02
CA MET A 87 10.23 -10.57 -7.40
C MET A 87 9.67 -12.00 -7.27
N ILE A 88 8.43 -12.14 -6.77
CA ILE A 88 7.76 -13.44 -6.63
C ILE A 88 7.54 -14.10 -8.00
N ARG A 89 7.07 -13.34 -9.01
CA ARG A 89 6.90 -13.87 -10.38
C ARG A 89 8.19 -14.39 -10.97
N ARG A 90 9.30 -13.65 -10.82
CA ARG A 90 10.63 -14.11 -11.25
C ARG A 90 11.04 -15.38 -10.53
N SER A 91 10.89 -15.42 -9.21
CA SER A 91 11.20 -16.59 -8.38
C SER A 91 10.42 -17.84 -8.85
N LEU A 92 9.10 -17.73 -9.01
CA LEU A 92 8.23 -18.83 -9.46
C LEU A 92 8.53 -19.32 -10.90
N SER A 93 9.06 -18.44 -11.75
CA SER A 93 9.44 -18.76 -13.14
C SER A 93 10.78 -19.50 -13.26
N LEU A 94 11.68 -19.33 -12.29
CA LEU A 94 13.03 -19.92 -12.31
C LEU A 94 13.08 -21.38 -11.82
N TYR A 95 12.04 -21.86 -11.11
CA TYR A 95 11.99 -23.23 -10.59
C TYR A 95 11.12 -24.14 -11.47
N PRO A 96 11.69 -25.18 -12.12
CA PRO A 96 10.96 -26.12 -12.96
C PRO A 96 10.32 -27.31 -12.20
N HIS A 97 10.43 -27.39 -10.87
CA HIS A 97 10.03 -28.56 -10.08
C HIS A 97 8.68 -28.42 -9.35
N GLU A 98 8.07 -29.56 -9.01
CA GLU A 98 6.99 -29.69 -8.01
C GLU A 98 7.45 -29.07 -6.67
N ASN A 99 6.54 -28.39 -5.95
CA ASN A 99 6.79 -27.65 -4.69
C ASN A 99 7.46 -26.26 -4.80
N LYS A 100 7.07 -25.46 -5.80
CA LYS A 100 7.50 -24.05 -5.97
C LYS A 100 7.24 -23.16 -4.74
N PHE A 101 6.19 -23.46 -3.97
CA PHE A 101 5.86 -22.73 -2.75
C PHE A 101 6.97 -22.87 -1.70
N ASP A 102 7.39 -24.10 -1.41
CA ASP A 102 8.42 -24.38 -0.41
C ASP A 102 9.76 -23.76 -0.81
N ALA A 103 10.14 -23.85 -2.08
CA ALA A 103 11.36 -23.23 -2.59
C ALA A 103 11.35 -21.70 -2.42
N CYS A 104 10.21 -21.06 -2.73
CA CYS A 104 10.04 -19.62 -2.57
C CYS A 104 10.12 -19.21 -1.09
N MET A 105 9.39 -19.93 -0.23
CA MET A 105 9.37 -19.68 1.21
C MET A 105 10.73 -19.92 1.87
N ASP A 106 11.48 -20.92 1.42
CA ASP A 106 12.83 -21.19 1.89
C ASP A 106 13.77 -20.02 1.53
N ARG A 107 13.66 -19.45 0.32
CA ARG A 107 14.45 -18.28 -0.07
C ARG A 107 14.09 -17.03 0.74
N PHE A 108 12.81 -16.80 1.00
CA PHE A 108 12.38 -15.70 1.88
C PHE A 108 12.90 -15.88 3.30
N ALA A 109 12.80 -17.11 3.85
CA ALA A 109 13.27 -17.42 5.18
C ALA A 109 14.80 -17.25 5.30
N GLU A 110 15.56 -17.61 4.26
CA GLU A 110 17.01 -17.37 4.18
C GLU A 110 17.36 -15.88 4.33
N ILE A 111 16.71 -15.01 3.54
CA ILE A 111 16.94 -13.56 3.56
C ILE A 111 16.56 -12.98 4.93
N LEU A 112 15.39 -13.35 5.45
CA LEU A 112 14.84 -12.83 6.71
C LEU A 112 15.72 -13.21 7.91
N ILE A 113 16.21 -14.45 7.96
CA ILE A 113 17.11 -14.92 9.03
C ILE A 113 18.49 -14.27 8.91
N SER A 114 19.01 -14.12 7.69
CA SER A 114 20.28 -13.42 7.45
C SER A 114 20.24 -11.98 7.97
N GLU A 115 19.17 -11.25 7.64
CA GLU A 115 19.01 -9.86 8.08
C GLU A 115 18.88 -9.75 9.60
N ALA A 116 18.08 -10.63 10.23
CA ALA A 116 17.97 -10.68 11.69
C ALA A 116 19.32 -10.99 12.38
N LEU A 117 20.15 -11.86 11.79
CA LEU A 117 21.50 -12.12 12.29
C LEU A 117 22.39 -10.90 12.12
N SER A 118 22.35 -10.22 10.97
CA SER A 118 23.10 -8.99 10.71
C SER A 118 22.77 -7.90 11.71
N MET A 119 21.47 -7.60 11.90
CA MET A 119 20.98 -6.59 12.85
C MET A 119 21.37 -6.89 14.31
N THR A 120 21.61 -8.16 14.63
CA THR A 120 21.95 -8.60 16.00
C THR A 120 23.44 -8.91 16.17
N GLY A 121 24.29 -8.63 15.17
CA GLY A 121 25.72 -8.90 15.21
C GLY A 121 26.03 -10.40 15.32
N GLY A 122 25.20 -11.26 14.74
CA GLY A 122 25.33 -12.71 14.80
C GLY A 122 24.80 -13.35 16.09
N ASN A 123 24.19 -12.57 16.99
CA ASN A 123 23.66 -13.12 18.24
C ASN A 123 22.35 -13.90 18.01
N ARG A 124 22.46 -15.22 17.85
CA ARG A 124 21.35 -16.16 17.62
C ARG A 124 20.23 -16.06 18.66
N SER A 125 20.55 -15.76 19.92
CA SER A 125 19.54 -15.60 20.98
C SER A 125 18.77 -14.28 20.85
N LYS A 126 19.40 -13.21 20.36
CA LYS A 126 18.72 -11.95 20.05
C LYS A 126 17.94 -12.07 18.73
N ALA A 127 18.50 -12.71 17.71
CA ALA A 127 17.82 -12.94 16.43
C ALA A 127 16.55 -13.77 16.59
N SER A 128 16.57 -14.83 17.40
CA SER A 128 15.38 -15.66 17.65
C SER A 128 14.28 -14.87 18.36
N LYS A 129 14.64 -14.03 19.34
CA LYS A 129 13.69 -13.10 19.98
C LYS A 129 13.14 -12.06 19.01
N LEU A 130 13.99 -11.47 18.16
CA LEU A 130 13.61 -10.48 17.16
C LEU A 130 12.60 -11.07 16.16
N LEU A 131 12.82 -12.31 15.73
CA LEU A 131 11.95 -13.01 14.78
C LEU A 131 10.73 -13.67 15.42
N GLY A 132 10.60 -13.64 16.75
CA GLY A 132 9.53 -14.35 17.46
C GLY A 132 9.61 -15.88 17.33
N LEU A 133 10.78 -16.43 17.03
CA LEU A 133 11.01 -17.85 16.86
C LEU A 133 11.60 -18.49 18.12
N SER A 134 11.29 -19.77 18.33
CA SER A 134 12.02 -20.55 19.34
C SER A 134 13.49 -20.70 18.93
N ARG A 135 14.40 -20.80 19.90
CA ARG A 135 15.83 -21.00 19.63
C ARG A 135 16.12 -22.28 18.81
N PRO A 136 15.49 -23.44 19.11
CA PRO A 136 15.65 -24.64 18.29
C PRO A 136 15.17 -24.45 16.85
N THR A 137 14.06 -23.74 16.64
CA THR A 137 13.52 -23.45 15.30
C THR A 137 14.48 -22.58 14.50
N LEU A 138 15.03 -21.52 15.10
CA LEU A 138 16.02 -20.69 14.44
C LEU A 138 17.29 -21.50 14.08
N HIS A 139 17.76 -22.35 14.99
CA HIS A 139 18.93 -23.19 14.73
C HIS A 139 18.72 -24.12 13.53
N SER A 140 17.61 -24.85 13.51
CA SER A 140 17.25 -25.74 12.41
C SER A 140 17.16 -25.00 11.07
N LYS A 141 16.62 -23.77 11.07
CA LYS A 141 16.53 -22.94 9.87
C LYS A 141 17.90 -22.43 9.40
N ILE A 142 18.78 -22.02 10.32
CA ILE A 142 20.16 -21.60 9.99
C ILE A 142 20.94 -22.77 9.34
N GLU A 143 20.82 -23.98 9.90
CA GLU A 143 21.44 -25.18 9.35
C GLU A 143 20.86 -25.56 7.99
N LYS A 144 19.52 -25.56 7.87
CA LYS A 144 18.80 -25.86 6.62
C LYS A 144 19.27 -24.96 5.48
N TYR A 145 19.43 -23.67 5.72
CA TYR A 145 19.80 -22.68 4.70
C TYR A 145 21.30 -22.40 4.60
N ARG A 146 22.13 -23.10 5.38
CA ARG A 146 23.60 -22.93 5.40
C ARG A 146 24.06 -21.47 5.53
N LEU A 147 23.31 -20.67 6.29
CA LEU A 147 23.62 -19.26 6.50
C LEU A 147 24.93 -19.11 7.27
N LYS A 148 25.99 -18.66 6.58
CA LYS A 148 27.25 -18.28 7.23
C LYS A 148 27.02 -16.99 7.99
N THR A 149 27.33 -17.00 9.29
CA THR A 149 27.29 -15.81 10.13
C THR A 149 28.47 -14.92 9.73
N GLU A 150 28.35 -14.18 8.62
CA GLU A 150 29.32 -13.15 8.29
C GLU A 150 29.10 -11.99 9.27
N ILE A 151 30.03 -11.88 10.20
CA ILE A 151 30.13 -10.74 11.12
C ILE A 151 30.48 -9.54 10.24
N SER A 152 29.47 -8.83 9.74
CA SER A 152 29.65 -7.56 9.05
C SER A 152 30.11 -6.53 10.07
N VAL A 153 31.43 -6.45 10.27
CA VAL A 153 32.06 -5.32 10.95
C VAL A 153 31.95 -4.14 9.99
N LYS A 154 30.91 -3.31 10.16
CA LYS A 154 30.89 -1.97 9.56
C LYS A 154 32.13 -1.21 10.08
N ARG A 155 33.08 -0.94 9.20
CA ARG A 155 34.16 0.03 9.38
C ARG A 155 33.66 1.43 9.05
#